data_AF-A0A521T6J7-F1
#
_entry.id   AF-A0A521T6J7-F1
#
_cell.length_a   1.000
_cell.length_b   1.000
_cell.length_c   1.000
_cell.angle_alpha   90.00
_cell.angle_beta   90.00
_cell.angle_gamma   90.00
#
_symmetry.space_group_name_H-M   'P 1'
#
loop_
_entity.id
_entity.type
_entity.pdbx_description
1 polymer ?
#
loop_
_entity_poly.entity_id
_entity_poly.type
_entity_poly.pdbx_seq_one_letter_code
_entity_poly.pdbx_strand_id
1 'polypeptide(L)'
;MARTIKTSAGTAIELDGDVLAVLETISRDLSRQKALDYGFEEVDREFQLLVAQMTPDELKAYLKESLFMSFNRFENEKLAAVVKKAGRAKED
;
A
#
# COMPACT_ATOMS: atom_id res chain seq x y z
N MET A 1 -19.10 -0.94 -13.36
CA MET A 1 -17.84 -1.43 -13.93
C MET A 1 -16.76 -0.55 -13.34
N ALA A 2 -15.84 -1.12 -12.54
CA ALA A 2 -14.72 -0.34 -12.00
C ALA A 2 -13.80 0.10 -13.15
N ARG A 3 -13.23 1.30 -13.05
CA ARG A 3 -12.27 1.81 -14.03
C ARG A 3 -10.93 1.08 -13.84
N THR A 4 -10.10 1.02 -14.88
CA THR A 4 -8.76 0.43 -14.82
C THR A 4 -7.68 1.50 -15.03
N ILE A 5 -6.57 1.39 -14.29
CA ILE A 5 -5.32 2.14 -14.50
C ILE A 5 -4.18 1.16 -14.80
N LYS A 6 -3.00 1.66 -15.20
CA LYS A 6 -1.86 0.81 -15.57
C LYS A 6 -0.58 1.21 -14.88
N THR A 7 0.22 0.22 -14.51
CA THR A 7 1.62 0.41 -14.11
C THR A 7 2.49 0.84 -15.29
N SER A 8 3.70 1.30 -15.01
CA SER A 8 4.74 1.55 -16.04
C SER A 8 5.10 0.28 -16.83
N ALA A 9 4.91 -0.91 -16.23
CA ALA A 9 5.05 -2.21 -16.89
C ALA A 9 3.87 -2.56 -17.82
N GLY A 10 2.79 -1.78 -17.79
CA GLY A 10 1.57 -2.03 -18.55
C GLY A 10 0.56 -2.95 -17.85
N THR A 11 0.82 -3.38 -16.61
CA THR A 11 -0.11 -4.22 -15.84
C THR A 11 -1.34 -3.42 -15.45
N ALA A 12 -2.52 -3.97 -15.75
CA ALA A 12 -3.81 -3.36 -15.41
C ALA A 12 -4.14 -3.53 -13.92
N ILE A 13 -4.70 -2.48 -13.31
CA ILE A 13 -5.21 -2.46 -11.94
C ILE A 13 -6.65 -1.94 -11.98
N GLU A 14 -7.58 -2.70 -11.43
CA GLU A 14 -8.98 -2.26 -11.27
C GLU A 14 -9.10 -1.30 -10.08
N LEU A 15 -9.86 -0.22 -10.25
CA LEU A 15 -10.13 0.78 -9.22
C LEU A 15 -11.44 0.45 -8.49
N ASP A 16 -11.44 -0.65 -7.75
CA ASP A 16 -12.61 -1.16 -7.00
C ASP A 16 -12.62 -0.74 -5.51
N GLY A 17 -11.53 -0.15 -5.03
CA GLY A 17 -11.35 0.32 -3.67
C GLY A 17 -10.33 -0.48 -2.87
N ASP A 18 -9.76 -1.55 -3.45
CA ASP A 18 -8.71 -2.33 -2.79
C ASP A 18 -7.33 -1.70 -3.00
N VAL A 19 -6.88 -0.93 -1.99
CA VAL A 19 -5.54 -0.34 -2.03
C VAL A 19 -4.43 -1.39 -1.93
N LEU A 20 -4.67 -2.56 -1.35
CA LEU A 20 -3.67 -3.61 -1.26
C LEU A 20 -3.38 -4.20 -2.64
N ALA A 21 -4.42 -4.39 -3.47
CA ALA A 21 -4.25 -4.83 -4.87
C ALA A 21 -3.34 -3.88 -5.68
N VAL A 22 -3.43 -2.56 -5.42
CA VAL A 22 -2.54 -1.55 -6.00
C VAL A 22 -1.09 -1.80 -5.54
N LEU A 23 -0.86 -1.91 -4.23
CA LEU A 23 0.47 -2.10 -3.64
C LEU A 23 1.13 -3.42 -4.09
N GLU A 24 0.38 -4.51 -4.12
CA GLU A 24 0.85 -5.82 -4.56
C GLU A 24 1.26 -5.81 -6.03
N THR A 25 0.49 -5.11 -6.88
CA THR A 25 0.80 -5.01 -8.30
C THR A 25 2.09 -4.22 -8.54
N ILE A 26 2.27 -3.08 -7.87
CA ILE A 26 3.53 -2.30 -7.92
C ILE A 26 4.72 -3.16 -7.45
N SER A 27 4.60 -3.78 -6.28
CA SER A 27 5.65 -4.60 -5.68
C SER A 27 6.06 -5.75 -6.61
N ARG A 28 5.08 -6.46 -7.19
CA ARG A 28 5.31 -7.54 -8.15
C ARG A 28 6.02 -7.05 -9.41
N ASP A 29 5.58 -5.94 -9.98
CA ASP A 29 6.13 -5.42 -11.24
C ASP A 29 7.57 -4.91 -11.04
N LEU A 30 7.82 -4.16 -9.98
CA LEU A 30 9.17 -3.69 -9.65
C LEU A 30 10.12 -4.85 -9.35
N SER A 31 9.65 -5.85 -8.60
CA SER A 31 10.42 -7.07 -8.31
C SER A 31 10.81 -7.81 -9.59
N ARG A 32 9.92 -7.89 -10.59
CA ARG A 32 10.20 -8.52 -11.88
C ARG A 32 11.16 -7.72 -12.74
N GLN A 33 11.04 -6.40 -12.76
CA GLN A 33 11.87 -5.54 -13.61
C GLN A 33 13.29 -5.34 -13.06
N LYS A 34 13.43 -5.29 -11.73
CA LYS A 34 14.68 -4.91 -11.07
C LYS A 34 15.29 -6.05 -10.23
N ALA A 35 14.70 -7.24 -10.24
CA ALA A 35 15.18 -8.38 -9.45
C ALA A 35 15.40 -8.04 -7.96
N LEU A 36 14.45 -7.29 -7.37
CA LEU A 36 14.48 -6.76 -5.98
C LEU A 36 15.48 -5.61 -5.72
N ASP A 37 16.17 -5.10 -6.74
CA ASP A 37 17.12 -3.97 -6.64
C ASP A 37 16.44 -2.61 -6.94
N TYR A 38 15.18 -2.44 -6.52
CA TYR A 38 14.46 -1.17 -6.67
C TYR A 38 14.50 -0.37 -5.37
N GLY A 39 14.72 0.94 -5.50
CA GLY A 39 14.80 1.86 -4.38
C GLY A 39 13.53 2.66 -4.19
N PHE A 40 13.63 3.66 -3.32
CA PHE A 40 12.57 4.61 -3.05
C PHE A 40 12.13 5.38 -4.31
N GLU A 41 13.08 5.77 -5.16
CA GLU A 41 12.80 6.58 -6.36
C GLU A 41 11.94 5.83 -7.38
N GLU A 42 12.19 4.53 -7.58
CA GLU A 42 11.35 3.70 -8.46
C GLU A 42 9.92 3.58 -7.92
N VAL A 43 9.79 3.37 -6.61
CA VAL A 43 8.48 3.24 -5.95
C VAL A 43 7.70 4.55 -6.04
N ASP A 44 8.35 5.68 -5.73
CA ASP A 44 7.74 7.01 -5.81
C ASP A 44 7.27 7.33 -7.23
N ARG A 45 8.12 7.06 -8.24
CA ARG A 45 7.75 7.26 -9.65
C ARG A 45 6.54 6.44 -10.05
N GLU A 46 6.46 5.19 -9.59
CA GLU A 46 5.33 4.32 -9.88
C GLU A 46 4.04 4.86 -9.25
N PHE A 47 4.09 5.31 -7.99
CA PHE A 47 2.94 5.95 -7.36
C PHE A 47 2.50 7.22 -8.07
N GLN A 48 3.44 8.10 -8.46
CA GLN A 48 3.12 9.31 -9.22
C GLN A 48 2.39 8.98 -10.54
N LEU A 49 2.86 7.95 -11.25
CA LEU A 49 2.25 7.50 -12.50
C LEU A 49 0.82 6.97 -12.29
N LEU A 50 0.57 6.21 -11.23
CA LEU A 50 -0.77 5.70 -10.92
C LEU A 50 -1.72 6.82 -10.46
N VAL A 51 -1.25 7.70 -9.57
CA VAL A 51 -2.03 8.85 -9.07
C VAL A 51 -2.45 9.78 -10.20
N ALA A 52 -1.56 10.03 -11.17
CA ALA A 52 -1.86 10.87 -12.33
C ALA A 52 -2.99 10.30 -13.23
N GLN A 53 -3.27 9.00 -13.14
CA GLN A 53 -4.35 8.37 -13.89
C GLN A 53 -5.69 8.45 -13.14
N MET A 54 -5.71 8.61 -11.82
CA MET A 54 -6.93 8.60 -11.02
C MET A 54 -7.69 9.93 -11.11
N THR A 55 -9.01 9.85 -11.07
CA THR A 55 -9.87 11.03 -10.88
C THR A 55 -9.79 11.53 -9.43
N PRO A 56 -10.20 12.78 -9.14
CA PRO A 56 -10.21 13.31 -7.78
C PRO A 56 -11.02 12.47 -6.78
N ASP A 57 -12.12 11.86 -7.21
CA ASP A 57 -12.96 11.06 -6.31
C ASP A 57 -12.39 9.67 -6.07
N GLU A 58 -11.76 9.05 -7.08
CA GLU A 58 -10.96 7.83 -6.91
C GLU A 58 -9.80 8.10 -5.93
N LEU A 59 -9.06 9.21 -6.10
CA LEU A 59 -7.97 9.59 -5.20
C LEU A 59 -8.44 9.74 -3.75
N LYS A 60 -9.57 10.40 -3.51
CA LYS A 60 -10.15 10.53 -2.15
C LYS A 60 -10.51 9.17 -1.56
N ALA A 61 -11.08 8.26 -2.37
CA ALA A 61 -11.45 6.93 -1.91
C ALA A 61 -10.22 6.12 -1.47
N TYR A 62 -9.18 6.09 -2.32
CA TYR A 62 -7.94 5.37 -2.03
C TYR A 62 -7.11 6.02 -0.92
N LEU A 63 -7.13 7.35 -0.79
CA LEU A 63 -6.52 8.04 0.36
C LEU A 63 -7.22 7.65 1.67
N LYS A 64 -8.54 7.63 1.68
CA LYS A 64 -9.30 7.19 2.85
C LYS A 64 -8.94 5.75 3.22
N GLU A 65 -8.86 4.85 2.25
CA GLU A 65 -8.51 3.44 2.48
C GLU A 65 -7.09 3.27 3.01
N SER A 66 -6.10 3.96 2.43
CA SER A 66 -4.70 3.88 2.88
C SER A 66 -4.52 4.42 4.30
N LEU A 67 -5.28 5.46 4.68
CA LEU A 67 -5.31 5.98 6.04
C LEU A 67 -5.93 4.96 7.02
N PHE A 68 -7.01 4.28 6.64
CA PHE A 68 -7.59 3.21 7.46
C PHE A 68 -6.61 2.05 7.68
N MET A 69 -5.93 1.59 6.63
CA MET A 69 -4.89 0.56 6.77
C MET A 69 -3.76 0.99 7.68
N SER A 70 -3.28 2.23 7.52
CA SER A 70 -2.22 2.80 8.36
C SER A 70 -2.64 2.91 9.83
N PHE A 71 -3.89 3.33 10.09
CA PHE A 71 -4.45 3.40 11.43
C PHE A 71 -4.56 2.01 12.08
N ASN A 72 -5.07 1.01 11.35
CA ASN A 72 -5.17 -0.37 11.85
C ASN A 72 -3.79 -0.94 12.17
N ARG A 73 -2.79 -0.69 11.33
CA ARG A 73 -1.41 -1.08 11.60
C ARG A 73 -0.87 -0.42 12.88
N PHE A 74 -1.08 0.88 13.04
CA PHE A 74 -0.65 1.62 14.23
C PHE A 74 -1.28 1.07 15.51
N GLU A 75 -2.60 0.85 15.52
CA GLU A 75 -3.29 0.28 16.69
C GLU A 75 -2.81 -1.14 17.00
N ASN A 76 -2.57 -1.97 15.98
CA ASN A 76 -2.01 -3.31 16.16
C ASN A 76 -0.60 -3.28 16.78
N GLU A 77 0.28 -2.41 16.29
CA GLU A 77 1.64 -2.25 16.82
C GLU A 77 1.62 -1.78 18.29
N LYS A 78 0.74 -0.83 18.61
CA LYS A 78 0.53 -0.34 19.99
C LYS A 78 0.01 -1.44 20.91
N LEU A 79 -0.98 -2.22 20.48
CA LEU A 79 -1.50 -3.36 21.25
C LEU A 79 -0.42 -4.42 21.49
N ALA A 80 0.38 -4.75 20.47
CA ALA A 80 1.48 -5.69 20.60
C ALA A 80 2.52 -5.21 21.63
N ALA A 81 2.83 -3.91 21.65
CA ALA A 81 3.74 -3.34 22.64
C ALA A 81 3.19 -3.45 24.07
N VAL A 82 1.89 -3.20 24.27
CA VAL A 82 1.22 -3.35 25.58
C VAL A 82 1.26 -4.80 26.06
N VAL A 83 0.92 -5.76 25.19
CA VAL A 83 0.96 -7.19 25.50
C VAL A 83 2.38 -7.63 25.89
N LYS A 84 3.40 -7.18 25.14
CA LYS A 84 4.81 -7.49 25.44
C LYS A 84 5.24 -6.95 26.82
N LYS A 85 4.77 -5.76 27.20
CA LYS A 85 5.04 -5.18 28.54
C LYS A 85 4.33 -5.96 29.65
N ALA A 86 3.07 -6.36 29.43
CA ALA A 86 2.30 -7.12 30.41
C ALA A 86 2.82 -8.56 30.59
N GLY A 87 3.34 -9.18 29.53
CA GLY A 87 3.99 -10.49 29.61
C GLY A 87 5.27 -10.45 30.44
N ARG A 88 6.14 -9.45 30.22
CA ARG A 88 7.36 -9.25 31.01
C ARG A 88 7.06 -9.00 32.50
N ALA A 89 6.04 -8.20 32.80
CA ALA A 89 5.63 -7.94 34.18
C ALA A 89 5.02 -9.16 34.91
N LYS A 90 4.77 -10.29 34.21
CA LYS A 90 4.35 -11.55 34.83
C LYS A 90 5.51 -12.54 35.03
N GLU A 91 6.68 -12.27 34.48
CA GLU A 91 7.89 -13.09 34.60
C GLU A 91 8.85 -12.58 35.69
N ASP A 92 8.64 -11.34 36.18
CA ASP A 92 9.31 -10.72 37.34
C ASP A 92 8.48 -10.88 38.63
#